data_AF-A0AAP2YXG6-F1
#
_entry.id   AF-A0AAP2YXG6-F1
#
_cell.length_a   1.000
_cell.length_b   1.000
_cell.length_c   1.000
_cell.angle_alpha   90.00
_cell.angle_beta   90.00
_cell.angle_gamma   90.00
#
_symmetry.space_group_name_H-M   'P 1'
#
loop_
_entity.id
_entity.type
_entity.pdbx_description
1 polymer ?
#
loop_
_entity_poly.entity_id
_entity_poly.type
_entity_poly.pdbx_seq_one_letter_code
_entity_poly.pdbx_strand_id
1 'polypeptide(L)'
;MVEKARRSRVDDDGERRGTPIPQWEVFVREDETDPLRHVGSVAATDAAEAADHASRLFGWYAADLWVCPADAVERYSTRPLSESESGAGSEQEAGEAPHETGSDAETGSGSKSEPRVYEETEGTPRVNDP
;
A
#
# COMPACT_ATOMS: atom_id res chain seq x y z
N MET A 1 7.25 0.88 39.47
CA MET A 1 6.74 -0.46 39.12
C MET A 1 6.28 -0.37 37.67
N VAL A 2 6.89 -1.11 36.74
CA VAL A 2 6.50 -1.06 35.31
C VAL A 2 5.49 -2.17 35.08
N GLU A 3 4.30 -1.81 34.61
CA GLU A 3 3.27 -2.78 34.25
C GLU A 3 3.72 -3.57 33.02
N LYS A 4 3.61 -4.91 33.07
CA LYS A 4 4.00 -5.76 31.94
C LYS A 4 2.89 -5.76 30.91
N ALA A 5 3.24 -5.50 29.66
CA ALA A 5 2.32 -5.62 28.53
C ALA A 5 1.81 -7.06 28.40
N ARG A 6 0.55 -7.29 28.77
CA ARG A 6 -0.15 -8.55 28.52
C ARG A 6 -0.69 -8.53 27.10
N ARG A 7 -0.34 -9.52 26.29
CA ARG A 7 -0.82 -9.66 24.90
C ARG A 7 -1.73 -10.89 24.79
N SER A 8 -2.79 -10.78 24.02
CA SER A 8 -3.68 -11.87 23.64
C SER A 8 -3.48 -12.19 22.16
N ARG A 9 -3.69 -13.44 21.77
CA ARG A 9 -3.73 -13.82 20.34
C ARG A 9 -4.85 -13.03 19.67
N VAL A 10 -4.54 -12.51 18.49
CA VAL A 10 -5.49 -11.90 17.56
C VAL A 10 -5.93 -13.02 16.64
N ASP A 11 -7.21 -13.39 16.72
CA ASP A 11 -7.80 -14.25 15.72
C ASP A 11 -7.84 -13.47 14.40
N ASP A 12 -7.24 -14.05 13.36
CA ASP A 12 -7.49 -13.58 12.00
C ASP A 12 -8.92 -14.03 11.72
N ASP A 13 -9.88 -13.10 11.80
CA ASP A 13 -11.27 -13.38 11.45
C ASP A 13 -11.24 -13.86 10.01
N GLY A 14 -11.33 -15.17 9.86
CA GLY A 14 -10.92 -15.93 8.69
C GLY A 14 -11.79 -15.70 7.45
N GLU A 15 -12.37 -14.51 7.33
CA GLU A 15 -12.75 -13.91 6.07
C GLU A 15 -11.47 -13.77 5.25
N ARG A 16 -11.11 -14.88 4.60
CA ARG A 16 -9.99 -15.15 3.71
C ARG A 16 -9.93 -14.15 2.55
N ARG A 17 -9.89 -12.84 2.80
CA ARG A 17 -10.11 -11.72 1.85
C ARG A 17 -10.90 -12.12 0.59
N GLY A 18 -11.98 -12.91 0.66
CA GLY A 18 -12.67 -13.48 -0.51
C GLY A 18 -11.81 -14.13 -1.63
N THR A 19 -10.49 -14.30 -1.47
CA THR A 19 -9.60 -14.72 -2.56
C THR A 19 -9.26 -16.20 -2.41
N PRO A 20 -9.53 -17.05 -3.42
CA PRO A 20 -9.18 -18.46 -3.37
C PRO A 20 -7.66 -18.71 -3.34
N ILE A 21 -6.88 -17.68 -3.68
CA ILE A 21 -5.41 -17.74 -3.74
C ILE A 21 -4.82 -17.52 -2.34
N PRO A 22 -3.84 -18.32 -1.90
CA PRO A 22 -3.10 -18.10 -0.66
C PRO A 22 -2.47 -16.71 -0.58
N GLN A 23 -2.42 -16.16 0.63
CA GLN A 23 -1.81 -14.86 0.91
C GLN A 23 -0.44 -15.04 1.58
N TRP A 24 0.47 -14.12 1.31
CA TRP A 24 1.85 -14.14 1.79
C TRP A 24 2.20 -12.77 2.39
N GLU A 25 2.69 -12.74 3.63
CA GLU A 25 3.24 -11.55 4.25
C GLU A 25 4.67 -11.31 3.72
N VAL A 26 4.98 -10.05 3.40
CA VAL A 26 6.23 -9.65 2.73
C VAL A 26 7.06 -8.79 3.66
N PHE A 27 8.35 -9.09 3.74
CA PHE A 27 9.32 -8.32 4.50
C PHE A 27 10.50 -7.93 3.61
N VAL A 28 10.92 -6.67 3.72
CA VAL A 28 11.98 -6.08 2.90
C VAL A 28 13.04 -5.46 3.79
N ARG A 29 14.30 -5.62 3.40
CA ARG A 29 15.44 -4.86 3.88
C ARG A 29 16.04 -4.14 2.67
N GLU A 30 16.06 -2.81 2.71
CA GLU A 30 16.52 -1.99 1.58
C GLU A 30 18.04 -2.10 1.42
N ASP A 31 18.78 -1.86 2.51
CA ASP A 31 20.24 -1.97 2.57
C ASP A 31 20.69 -3.01 3.61
N GLU A 32 21.90 -3.56 3.49
CA GLU A 32 22.40 -4.63 4.38
C GLU A 32 22.39 -4.27 5.87
N THR A 33 22.51 -2.97 6.19
CA THR A 33 22.49 -2.44 7.56
C THR A 33 21.11 -2.16 8.09
N ASP A 34 20.10 -2.09 7.22
CA ASP A 34 18.74 -1.76 7.59
C ASP A 34 18.05 -2.93 8.30
N PRO A 35 17.10 -2.64 9.21
CA PRO A 35 16.25 -3.68 9.76
C PRO A 35 15.31 -4.22 8.68
N LEU A 36 15.00 -5.51 8.76
CA LEU A 36 13.94 -6.12 7.96
C LEU A 36 12.58 -5.58 8.41
N ARG A 37 11.77 -5.07 7.47
CA ARG A 37 10.47 -4.44 7.75
C ARG A 37 9.34 -5.14 7.01
N HIS A 38 8.21 -5.34 7.67
CA HIS A 38 6.99 -5.80 7.01
C HIS A 38 6.45 -4.69 6.09
N VAL A 39 6.18 -5.00 4.82
CA VAL A 39 5.75 -4.02 3.81
C VAL A 39 4.34 -4.27 3.28
N GLY A 40 3.75 -5.44 3.54
CA GLY A 40 2.39 -5.76 3.11
C GLY A 40 2.23 -7.23 2.77
N SER A 41 1.16 -7.54 2.04
CA SER A 41 0.81 -8.91 1.65
C SER A 41 0.62 -9.03 0.13
N VAL A 42 0.95 -10.20 -0.44
CA VAL A 42 0.67 -10.55 -1.85
C VAL A 42 -0.06 -11.87 -1.96
N ALA A 43 -0.94 -12.00 -2.96
CA ALA A 43 -1.57 -13.26 -3.31
C ALA A 43 -0.68 -14.03 -4.29
N ALA A 44 -0.40 -15.29 -4.01
CA ALA A 44 0.42 -16.16 -4.86
C ALA A 44 0.15 -17.64 -4.54
N THR A 45 0.34 -18.53 -5.53
CA THR A 45 0.09 -19.96 -5.32
C THR A 45 1.23 -20.66 -4.57
N ASP A 46 2.45 -20.13 -4.70
CA ASP A 46 3.65 -20.62 -4.02
C ASP A 46 4.63 -19.48 -3.68
N ALA A 47 5.71 -19.84 -2.97
CA ALA A 47 6.70 -18.87 -2.47
C ALA A 47 7.49 -18.17 -3.59
N ALA A 48 7.74 -18.85 -4.72
CA ALA A 48 8.49 -18.28 -5.83
C ALA A 48 7.67 -17.21 -6.55
N GLU A 49 6.38 -17.48 -6.81
CA GLU A 49 5.45 -16.47 -7.30
C GLU A 49 5.29 -15.31 -6.31
N ALA A 50 5.21 -15.58 -5.01
CA ALA A 50 5.12 -14.55 -3.99
C ALA A 50 6.35 -13.62 -4.02
N ALA A 51 7.55 -14.19 -4.12
CA ALA A 51 8.79 -13.43 -4.20
C ALA A 51 8.87 -12.59 -5.48
N ASP A 52 8.46 -13.13 -6.63
CA ASP A 52 8.38 -12.41 -7.89
C ASP A 52 7.40 -11.22 -7.81
N HIS A 53 6.18 -11.46 -7.33
CA HIS A 53 5.18 -10.39 -7.12
C HIS A 53 5.70 -9.31 -6.16
N ALA A 54 6.27 -9.72 -5.03
CA ALA A 54 6.80 -8.82 -4.02
C ALA A 54 8.00 -7.99 -4.54
N SER A 55 8.87 -8.58 -5.36
CA SER A 55 10.02 -7.87 -5.92
C SER A 55 9.61 -6.69 -6.81
N ARG A 56 8.51 -6.86 -7.57
CA ARG A 56 7.97 -5.84 -8.47
C ARG A 56 7.23 -4.73 -7.73
N LEU A 57 6.59 -5.06 -6.60
CA LEU A 57 5.74 -4.14 -5.83
C LEU A 57 6.51 -3.38 -4.75
N PHE A 58 7.42 -4.05 -4.04
CA PHE A 58 8.03 -3.53 -2.81
C PHE A 58 9.56 -3.58 -2.80
N GLY A 59 10.16 -4.48 -3.57
CA GLY A 59 11.57 -4.87 -3.40
C GLY A 59 12.46 -4.60 -4.61
N TRP A 60 12.15 -3.61 -5.45
CA TRP A 60 12.84 -3.42 -6.75
C TRP A 60 14.37 -3.34 -6.61
N TYR A 61 14.84 -2.72 -5.53
CA TYR A 61 16.26 -2.55 -5.23
C TYR A 61 16.63 -3.07 -3.83
N ALA A 62 15.77 -3.89 -3.23
CA ALA A 62 15.99 -4.38 -1.87
C ALA A 62 17.18 -5.34 -1.82
N ALA A 63 18.06 -5.15 -0.84
CA ALA A 63 19.12 -6.10 -0.53
C ALA A 63 18.56 -7.48 -0.16
N ASP A 64 17.46 -7.53 0.60
CA ASP A 64 16.79 -8.79 0.94
C ASP A 64 15.26 -8.68 0.88
N LEU A 65 14.65 -9.78 0.44
CA LEU A 65 13.20 -9.96 0.37
C LEU A 65 12.84 -11.32 0.96
N TRP A 66 11.99 -11.30 1.99
CA TRP A 66 11.48 -12.50 2.66
C TRP A 66 9.97 -12.59 2.47
N VAL A 67 9.47 -13.81 2.29
CA VAL A 67 8.04 -14.12 2.19
C VAL A 67 7.67 -15.20 3.20
N CYS A 68 6.49 -15.08 3.80
CA CYS A 68 5.94 -16.05 4.73
C CYS A 68 4.46 -16.28 4.41
N PRO A 69 3.96 -17.53 4.35
CA PRO A 69 2.53 -17.77 4.25
C PRO A 69 1.79 -17.04 5.37
N ALA A 70 0.71 -16.33 5.05
CA ALA A 70 -0.03 -15.54 6.04
C ALA A 70 -0.63 -16.42 7.15
N ASP A 71 -1.01 -17.67 6.84
CA ASP A 71 -1.52 -18.64 7.81
C ASP A 71 -0.45 -19.12 8.81
N ALA A 72 0.83 -18.94 8.50
CA ALA A 72 1.94 -19.25 9.39
C ALA A 72 2.28 -18.09 10.35
N VAL A 73 1.65 -16.92 10.22
CA VAL A 73 1.92 -15.74 11.03
C VAL A 73 0.90 -15.61 12.16
N GLU A 74 1.36 -15.73 13.41
CA GLU A 74 0.51 -15.49 14.59
C GLU A 74 0.62 -14.04 15.08
N ARG A 75 -0.53 -13.36 15.24
CA ARG A 75 -0.60 -11.98 15.73
C ARG A 75 -0.98 -11.95 17.21
N TYR A 76 -0.33 -11.07 17.98
CA TYR A 76 -0.60 -10.87 19.41
C TYR A 76 -0.71 -9.38 19.72
N SER A 77 -1.78 -8.96 20.38
CA SER A 77 -2.08 -7.55 20.67
C SER A 77 -2.32 -7.32 22.16
N THR A 78 -1.92 -6.16 22.69
CA THR A 78 -2.28 -5.70 24.04
C THR A 78 -3.70 -5.16 24.12
N ARG A 79 -4.33 -4.91 22.97
CA ARG A 79 -5.72 -4.47 22.85
C ARG A 79 -6.55 -5.65 22.37
N PRO A 80 -7.63 -6.03 23.06
CA PRO A 80 -8.59 -6.96 22.49
C PRO A 80 -9.13 -6.35 21.19
N LEU A 81 -9.26 -7.15 20.14
CA LEU A 81 -10.19 -6.79 19.08
C LEU A 81 -11.56 -6.92 19.72
N SER A 82 -12.18 -5.78 20.05
CA SER A 82 -13.61 -5.81 20.32
C SER A 82 -14.23 -6.46 19.08
N GLU A 83 -15.03 -7.50 19.28
CA GLU A 83 -15.93 -8.01 18.24
C GLU A 83 -16.66 -6.78 17.71
N SER A 84 -16.26 -6.29 16.54
CA SER A 84 -16.93 -5.14 15.93
C SER A 84 -18.30 -5.65 15.57
N GLU A 85 -19.27 -5.25 16.39
CA GLU A 85 -20.69 -5.33 16.09
C GLU A 85 -20.85 -4.86 14.64
N SER A 86 -21.23 -5.80 13.78
CA SER A 86 -21.56 -5.49 12.40
C SER A 86 -22.77 -4.56 12.41
N GLY A 87 -22.53 -3.27 12.21
CA GLY A 87 -23.55 -2.26 11.89
C GLY A 87 -24.11 -1.46 13.07
N ALA A 88 -23.59 -0.25 13.26
CA ALA A 88 -24.40 0.96 13.45
C ALA A 88 -23.48 2.17 13.29
N GLY A 89 -23.69 2.95 12.23
CA GLY A 89 -23.10 4.27 12.11
C GLY A 89 -23.45 5.09 13.35
N SER A 90 -22.43 5.62 14.01
CA SER A 90 -22.62 6.71 14.96
C SER A 90 -22.14 7.97 14.26
N GLU A 91 -23.11 8.69 13.71
CA GLU A 91 -22.97 10.05 13.21
C GLU A 91 -22.25 10.90 14.27
N GLN A 92 -21.03 11.34 13.97
CA GLN A 92 -20.43 12.44 14.69
C GLN A 92 -21.14 13.71 14.22
N GLU A 93 -22.05 14.22 15.05
CA GLU A 93 -22.60 15.58 14.94
C GLU A 93 -21.43 16.58 14.89
N ALA A 94 -21.11 17.03 13.67
CA ALA A 94 -20.30 18.21 13.44
C ALA A 94 -21.19 19.43 13.70
N GLY A 95 -20.88 20.15 14.77
CA GLY A 95 -21.59 21.37 15.14
C GLY A 95 -21.61 22.40 14.02
N GLU A 96 -22.80 22.90 13.72
CA GLU A 96 -23.07 24.01 12.83
C GLU A 96 -22.40 25.30 13.33
N ALA A 97 -21.67 25.99 12.44
CA ALA A 97 -21.44 27.42 12.53
C ALA A 97 -21.58 28.04 11.13
N PRO A 98 -22.16 29.25 11.03
CA PRO A 98 -22.91 29.66 9.85
C PRO A 98 -22.04 30.25 8.73
N HIS A 99 -22.65 30.13 7.56
CA HIS A 99 -22.36 30.70 6.25
C HIS A 99 -22.19 32.23 6.25
N GLU A 100 -21.00 32.71 5.83
CA GLU A 100 -20.80 34.08 5.37
C GLU A 100 -20.39 34.08 3.89
N THR A 101 -21.29 34.57 3.05
CA THR A 101 -21.11 34.77 1.61
C THR A 101 -20.22 35.98 1.36
N GLY A 102 -18.96 35.73 1.04
CA GLY A 102 -18.05 36.73 0.48
C GLY A 102 -17.88 36.50 -1.01
N SER A 103 -18.73 37.14 -1.82
CA SER A 103 -18.59 37.25 -3.26
C SER A 103 -17.39 38.12 -3.59
N ASP A 104 -16.37 37.57 -4.23
CA ASP A 104 -15.51 38.37 -5.11
C ASP A 104 -15.11 37.58 -6.35
N ALA A 105 -15.39 38.19 -7.48
CA ALA A 105 -15.25 37.65 -8.81
C ALA A 105 -13.85 37.94 -9.33
N GLU A 106 -13.13 36.93 -9.81
CA GLU A 106 -12.09 37.14 -10.83
C GLU A 106 -12.20 36.01 -11.87
N THR A 107 -12.63 36.43 -13.06
CA THR A 107 -12.80 35.61 -14.24
C THR A 107 -11.44 35.45 -14.91
N GLY A 108 -10.91 34.24 -15.00
CA GLY A 108 -9.77 34.00 -15.87
C GLY A 108 -8.99 32.72 -15.58
N SER A 109 -9.32 31.63 -16.28
CA SER A 109 -8.27 30.75 -16.77
C SER A 109 -8.78 29.99 -17.98
N GLY A 110 -8.25 30.38 -19.14
CA GLY A 110 -8.64 29.88 -20.44
C GLY A 110 -8.38 28.38 -20.56
N SER A 111 -9.43 27.66 -20.91
CA SER A 111 -9.31 26.31 -21.47
C SER A 111 -8.68 26.44 -22.85
N LYS A 112 -7.35 26.45 -22.89
CA LYS A 112 -6.58 26.31 -24.13
C LYS A 112 -6.05 24.88 -24.14
N SER A 113 -6.75 24.02 -24.87
CA SER A 113 -6.24 22.70 -25.26
C SER A 113 -4.89 22.89 -25.94
N GLU A 114 -3.80 22.59 -25.25
CA GLU A 114 -2.48 22.61 -25.85
C GLU A 114 -2.35 21.39 -26.78
N PRO A 115 -2.04 21.58 -28.08
CA PRO A 115 -1.81 20.46 -28.99
C PRO A 115 -0.50 19.76 -28.59
N ARG A 116 -0.57 18.46 -28.29
CA ARG A 116 0.64 17.64 -28.11
C ARG A 116 1.34 17.50 -29.45
N VAL A 117 2.41 18.27 -29.64
CA VAL A 117 3.36 18.10 -30.75
C VAL A 117 4.26 16.92 -30.38
N TYR A 118 4.21 15.85 -31.17
CA TYR A 118 5.21 14.78 -31.10
C TYR A 118 6.36 15.17 -32.04
N GLU A 119 7.53 15.50 -31.48
CA GLU A 119 8.76 15.58 -32.28
C GLU A 119 9.24 14.15 -32.55
N GLU A 120 9.04 13.70 -33.77
CA GLU A 120 9.64 12.48 -34.32
C GLU A 120 11.15 12.69 -34.41
N THR A 121 11.90 12.01 -33.55
CA THR A 121 13.37 12.06 -33.56
C THR A 121 13.89 11.13 -34.64
N GLU A 122 13.97 11.65 -35.88
CA GLU A 122 14.65 10.98 -36.98
C GLU A 122 16.17 10.94 -36.72
N GLY A 123 16.64 9.89 -36.06
CA GLY A 123 18.06 9.57 -35.97
C GLY A 123 18.58 9.10 -37.33
N THR A 124 19.21 9.97 -38.10
CA THR A 124 19.91 9.57 -39.34
C THR A 124 21.14 8.73 -38.97
N PRO A 125 21.26 7.46 -39.40
CA PRO A 125 22.48 6.71 -39.19
C PRO A 125 23.57 7.22 -40.16
N ARG A 126 24.66 7.76 -39.61
CA ARG A 126 25.87 8.00 -40.41
C ARG A 126 26.50 6.66 -40.76
N VAL A 127 26.42 6.29 -42.02
CA VAL A 127 27.26 5.25 -42.63
C VAL A 127 28.72 5.71 -42.61
N ASN A 128 29.61 4.87 -42.08
CA ASN A 128 31.05 5.05 -42.22
C ASN A 128 31.48 4.51 -43.59
N ASP A 129 32.12 5.36 -44.40
CA ASP A 129 32.76 4.97 -45.66
C ASP A 129 34.19 4.42 -45.37
N PRO A 130 34.68 3.41 -46.11
CA PRO A 130 35.98 2.76 -45.89
C PRO A 130 37.21 3.57 -46.37
#